data_AF-A0A662G4Z5-F1
#
_entry.id   AF-A0A662G4Z5-F1
#
_cell.length_a   1.000
_cell.length_b   1.000
_cell.length_c   1.000
_cell.angle_alpha   90.00
_cell.angle_beta   90.00
_cell.angle_gamma   90.00
#
_symmetry.space_group_name_H-M   'P 1'
#
loop_
_entity.id
_entity.type
_entity.pdbx_description
1 polymer ?
#
loop_
_entity_poly.entity_id
_entity_poly.type
_entity_poly.pdbx_seq_one_letter_code
_entity_poly.pdbx_strand_id
1 'polypeptide(L)'
;MILEELVLRALKARGAVRARYLNREERYRIEELEESYSRTITPWGRPVNLGVMECLRRRHVIALLTAPHFTWPPGPYALLKAGRVVVGEVTSTGLQLYRDRLRRARGEWTVVYLSLKFPELEELDEEAVAASPSPVTHRYLEGLLGGRRGMGTLLVGLNSLKSYA
;
A
#
# COMPACT_ATOMS: atom_id res chain seq x y z
N MET A 1 -23.44 -8.67 -6.10
CA MET A 1 -22.90 -7.63 -5.19
C MET A 1 -21.63 -7.09 -5.80
N ILE A 2 -21.45 -5.77 -5.87
CA ILE A 2 -20.30 -5.15 -6.54
C ILE A 2 -19.10 -5.15 -5.58
N LEU A 3 -17.93 -5.62 -6.04
CA LEU A 3 -16.74 -5.79 -5.20
C LEU A 3 -16.29 -4.48 -4.51
N GLU A 4 -16.44 -3.35 -5.22
CA GLU A 4 -16.16 -2.01 -4.69
C GLU A 4 -16.98 -1.71 -3.44
N GLU A 5 -18.27 -2.03 -3.45
CA GLU A 5 -19.16 -1.80 -2.32
C GLU A 5 -18.79 -2.65 -1.11
N LEU A 6 -18.38 -3.91 -1.34
CA LEU A 6 -17.93 -4.82 -0.28
C LEU A 6 -16.68 -4.28 0.41
N VAL A 7 -15.65 -3.94 -0.36
CA VAL A 7 -14.40 -3.38 0.18
C VAL A 7 -14.65 -2.05 0.88
N LEU A 8 -15.50 -1.19 0.29
CA LEU A 8 -15.85 0.10 0.89
C LEU A 8 -16.57 -0.08 2.23
N ARG A 9 -17.48 -1.06 2.34
CA ARG A 9 -18.18 -1.38 3.59
C ARG A 9 -17.22 -1.92 4.64
N ALA A 10 -16.36 -2.88 4.29
CA ALA A 10 -15.37 -3.47 5.19
C ALA A 10 -14.46 -2.41 5.83
N LEU A 11 -14.01 -1.42 5.04
CA LEU A 11 -13.12 -0.37 5.54
C LEU A 11 -13.85 0.93 5.92
N LYS A 12 -15.18 0.92 5.99
CA LYS A 12 -15.95 2.14 6.26
C LYS A 12 -15.65 2.73 7.63
N ALA A 13 -15.61 1.88 8.66
CA ALA A 13 -15.31 2.27 10.04
C ALA A 13 -13.90 2.86 10.20
N ARG A 14 -12.98 2.50 9.32
CA ARG A 14 -11.62 3.06 9.28
C ARG A 14 -11.52 4.39 8.54
N GLY A 15 -12.59 4.85 7.88
CA GLY A 15 -12.62 6.11 7.13
C GLY A 15 -12.47 5.96 5.61
N ALA A 16 -12.81 4.79 5.04
CA ALA A 16 -12.91 4.66 3.58
C ALA A 16 -14.10 5.48 3.04
N VAL A 17 -13.86 6.25 1.98
CA VAL A 17 -14.81 7.23 1.43
C VAL A 17 -15.42 6.75 0.12
N ARG A 18 -14.57 6.26 -0.79
CA ARG A 18 -14.96 5.82 -2.12
C ARG A 18 -14.08 4.64 -2.55
N ALA A 19 -14.66 3.72 -3.30
CA ALA A 19 -13.96 2.61 -3.93
C ALA A 19 -14.12 2.68 -5.45
N ARG A 20 -13.11 2.21 -6.18
CA ARG A 20 -13.14 2.04 -7.63
C ARG A 20 -12.44 0.73 -8.02
N TYR A 21 -13.08 -0.09 -8.83
CA TYR A 21 -12.47 -1.26 -9.44
C TYR A 21 -11.52 -0.81 -10.54
N LEU A 22 -10.27 -1.27 -10.48
CA LEU A 22 -9.27 -0.90 -11.47
C LEU A 22 -9.28 -1.86 -12.65
N ASN A 23 -9.40 -1.28 -13.84
CA ASN A 23 -9.24 -1.99 -15.10
C ASN A 23 -7.76 -2.27 -15.40
N ARG A 24 -7.49 -2.96 -16.51
CA ARG A 24 -6.14 -3.39 -16.88
C ARG A 24 -5.21 -2.21 -17.21
N GLU A 25 -5.71 -1.19 -17.90
CA GLU A 25 -4.92 0.00 -18.27
C GLU A 25 -4.55 0.82 -17.03
N GLU A 26 -5.48 1.00 -16.09
CA GLU A 26 -5.25 1.68 -14.82
C GLU A 26 -4.21 0.94 -13.98
N ARG A 27 -4.24 -0.40 -13.96
CA ARG A 27 -3.23 -1.24 -13.28
C ARG A 27 -1.84 -1.08 -13.91
N TYR A 28 -1.73 -1.14 -15.23
CA TYR A 28 -0.46 -0.90 -15.93
C TYR A 28 0.07 0.49 -15.63
N ARG A 29 -0.79 1.49 -15.61
CA ARG A 29 -0.37 2.85 -15.29
C ARG A 29 0.20 2.97 -13.88
N ILE A 30 -0.39 2.28 -12.90
CA ILE A 30 0.14 2.25 -11.54
C ILE A 30 1.51 1.56 -11.49
N GLU A 31 1.65 0.43 -12.19
CA GLU A 31 2.93 -0.30 -12.28
C GLU A 31 4.05 0.60 -12.83
N GLU A 32 3.80 1.31 -13.94
CA GLU A 32 4.75 2.27 -14.51
C GLU A 32 5.11 3.41 -13.54
N LEU A 33 4.12 3.91 -12.79
CA LEU A 33 4.33 4.99 -11.82
C LEU A 33 5.19 4.53 -10.64
N GLU A 34 4.93 3.34 -10.09
CA GLU A 34 5.76 2.75 -9.03
C GLU A 34 7.18 2.43 -9.53
N GLU A 35 7.32 1.89 -10.74
CA GLU A 35 8.63 1.62 -11.33
C GLU A 35 9.43 2.92 -11.52
N SER A 36 8.80 3.95 -12.09
CA SER A 36 9.41 5.27 -12.26
C SER A 36 9.83 5.87 -10.91
N TYR A 37 8.97 5.77 -9.89
CA TYR A 37 9.29 6.26 -8.55
C TYR A 37 10.45 5.49 -7.91
N SER A 38 10.56 4.18 -8.16
CA SER A 38 11.66 3.36 -7.62
C SER A 38 13.04 3.75 -8.13
N ARG A 39 13.11 4.47 -9.26
CA ARG A 39 14.36 4.98 -9.82
C ARG A 39 14.84 6.26 -9.13
N THR A 40 14.00 6.88 -8.29
CA THR A 40 14.35 8.07 -7.51
C THR A 40 15.22 7.73 -6.29
N ILE A 41 15.94 8.73 -5.77
CA ILE A 41 16.70 8.62 -4.51
C ILE A 41 15.98 9.48 -3.48
N THR A 42 15.52 8.85 -2.40
CA THR A 42 14.97 9.56 -1.23
C THR A 42 16.07 9.74 -0.17
N PRO A 43 15.85 10.56 0.87
CA PRO A 43 16.79 10.66 2.00
C PRO A 43 17.10 9.31 2.68
N TRP A 44 16.24 8.31 2.49
CA TRP A 44 16.33 6.99 3.10
C TRP A 44 16.78 5.90 2.10
N GLY A 45 17.13 6.27 0.87
CA GLY A 45 17.52 5.35 -0.20
C GLY A 45 16.48 5.22 -1.31
N ARG A 46 16.66 4.22 -2.18
CA ARG A 46 15.71 3.94 -3.27
C ARG A 46 14.41 3.37 -2.71
N PRO A 47 13.23 3.89 -3.11
CA PRO A 47 11.96 3.36 -2.65
C PRO A 47 11.56 2.14 -3.49
N VAL A 48 11.09 1.07 -2.85
CA VAL A 48 10.55 -0.11 -3.53
C VAL A 48 9.24 -0.48 -2.87
N ASN A 49 8.13 -0.42 -3.62
CA ASN A 49 6.80 -0.63 -3.06
C ASN A 49 6.29 -2.05 -3.30
N LEU A 50 6.80 -3.01 -2.52
CA LEU A 50 6.37 -4.40 -2.64
C LEU A 50 4.88 -4.57 -2.34
N GLY A 51 4.32 -3.74 -1.45
CA GLY A 51 2.89 -3.75 -1.14
C GLY A 51 2.02 -3.49 -2.36
N VAL A 52 2.31 -2.42 -3.12
CA VAL A 52 1.54 -2.10 -4.33
C VAL A 52 1.72 -3.17 -5.40
N MET A 53 2.96 -3.63 -5.63
CA MET A 53 3.21 -4.69 -6.61
C MET A 53 2.45 -5.96 -6.27
N GLU A 54 2.36 -6.31 -4.99
CA GLU A 54 1.62 -7.47 -4.53
C GLU A 54 0.10 -7.30 -4.73
N CYS A 55 -0.45 -6.10 -4.50
CA CYS A 55 -1.84 -5.80 -4.81
C CYS A 55 -2.13 -5.97 -6.31
N LEU A 56 -1.26 -5.46 -7.18
CA LEU A 56 -1.46 -5.50 -8.64
C LEU A 56 -1.43 -6.92 -9.22
N ARG A 57 -0.75 -7.86 -8.56
CA ARG A 57 -0.75 -9.29 -8.95
C ARG A 57 -2.06 -10.00 -8.67
N ARG A 58 -2.94 -9.42 -7.85
CA ARG A 58 -4.21 -10.06 -7.48
C ARG A 58 -5.22 -9.96 -8.61
N ARG A 59 -6.15 -10.91 -8.63
CA ARG A 59 -7.19 -11.00 -9.67
C ARG A 59 -8.01 -9.72 -9.75
N HIS A 60 -8.43 -9.22 -8.60
CA HIS A 60 -9.24 -8.02 -8.44
C HIS A 60 -8.44 -6.96 -7.69
N VAL A 61 -8.45 -5.74 -8.22
CA VAL A 61 -7.73 -4.61 -7.62
C VAL A 61 -8.69 -3.45 -7.47
N ILE A 62 -8.85 -2.98 -6.24
CA ILE A 62 -9.73 -1.88 -5.86
C ILE A 62 -8.86 -0.73 -5.36
N ALA A 63 -9.04 0.46 -5.91
CA ALA A 63 -8.51 1.70 -5.35
C ALA A 63 -9.52 2.31 -4.39
N LEU A 64 -9.03 2.82 -3.27
CA LEU A 64 -9.82 3.49 -2.25
C LEU A 64 -9.35 4.92 -2.06
N LEU A 65 -10.32 5.82 -1.89
CA LEU A 65 -10.10 7.15 -1.34
C LEU A 65 -10.37 7.10 0.17
N THR A 66 -9.44 7.62 0.97
CA THR A 66 -9.53 7.58 2.42
C THR A 66 -9.64 8.99 3.00
N ALA A 67 -10.38 9.11 4.09
CA ALA A 67 -10.46 10.36 4.83
C ALA A 67 -9.12 10.72 5.49
N PRO A 68 -8.87 11.99 5.86
CA PRO A 68 -7.66 12.40 6.56
C PRO A 68 -7.44 11.67 7.90
N HIS A 69 -8.53 11.25 8.56
CA HIS A 69 -8.52 10.51 9.83
C HIS A 69 -8.51 8.99 9.63
N PHE A 70 -8.06 8.50 8.48
CA PHE A 70 -8.07 7.07 8.18
C PHE A 70 -7.19 6.29 9.17
N THR A 71 -7.75 5.22 9.75
CA THR A 71 -7.05 4.40 10.75
C THR A 71 -6.35 3.22 10.09
N TRP A 72 -5.04 3.34 9.94
CA TRP A 72 -4.17 2.29 9.41
C TRP A 72 -4.10 1.07 10.36
N PRO A 73 -3.90 -0.15 9.83
CA PRO A 73 -3.69 -1.34 10.65
C PRO A 73 -2.30 -1.26 11.29
N PRO A 74 -2.00 -2.10 12.30
CA PRO A 74 -0.66 -2.18 12.86
C PRO A 74 0.41 -2.46 11.79
N GLY A 75 1.56 -1.78 11.91
CA GLY A 75 2.72 -1.96 11.03
C GLY A 75 3.52 -3.25 11.32
N PRO A 76 4.69 -3.42 10.67
CA PRO A 76 5.48 -2.39 9.99
C PRO A 76 4.95 -1.99 8.62
N TYR A 77 5.12 -0.71 8.26
CA TYR A 77 4.72 -0.14 6.97
C TYR A 77 5.84 -0.17 5.93
N ALA A 78 7.08 -0.05 6.38
CA ALA A 78 8.25 -0.12 5.53
C ALA A 78 9.48 -0.64 6.29
N LEU A 79 10.42 -1.22 5.57
CA LEU A 79 11.71 -1.65 6.08
C LEU A 79 12.82 -0.81 5.46
N LEU A 80 13.76 -0.35 6.30
CA LEU A 80 14.99 0.29 5.84
C LEU A 80 16.07 -0.77 5.71
N LYS A 81 16.66 -0.90 4.52
CA LYS A 81 17.70 -1.89 4.21
C LYS A 81 18.97 -1.21 3.74
N ALA A 82 20.10 -1.76 4.16
CA ALA A 82 21.42 -1.50 3.59
C ALA A 82 21.94 -2.81 3.00
N GLY A 83 21.94 -2.92 1.68
CA GLY A 83 22.13 -4.19 0.98
C GLY A 83 21.13 -5.24 1.43
N ARG A 84 21.63 -6.35 2.01
CA ARG A 84 20.78 -7.45 2.51
C ARG A 84 20.32 -7.27 3.96
N VAL A 85 20.87 -6.29 4.69
CA VAL A 85 20.61 -6.12 6.13
C VAL A 85 19.44 -5.17 6.34
N VAL A 86 18.41 -5.61 7.08
CA VAL A 86 17.36 -4.72 7.58
C VAL A 86 17.91 -3.95 8.77
N VAL A 87 18.02 -2.63 8.63
CA VAL A 87 18.62 -1.72 9.62
C VAL A 87 17.59 -0.89 10.37
N GLY A 88 16.33 -0.97 9.97
CA GLY A 88 15.22 -0.34 10.68
C GLY A 88 13.88 -0.63 10.03
N GLU A 89 12.83 -0.10 10.64
CA GLU A 89 11.45 -0.22 10.19
C GLU A 89 10.65 1.05 10.47
N VAL A 90 9.62 1.28 9.67
CA VAL A 90 8.66 2.37 9.87
C VAL A 90 7.39 1.77 10.44
N THR A 91 6.97 2.23 11.61
CA THR A 91 5.73 1.82 12.27
C THR A 91 4.80 3.02 12.46
N SER A 92 3.68 2.83 13.16
CA SER A 92 2.80 3.92 13.58
C SER A 92 3.49 4.96 14.46
N THR A 93 4.58 4.58 15.13
CA THR A 93 5.39 5.48 15.98
C THR A 93 6.51 6.20 15.22
N GLY A 94 6.66 5.94 13.92
CA GLY A 94 7.72 6.50 13.08
C GLY A 94 8.85 5.52 12.78
N LEU A 95 10.01 6.06 12.39
CA LEU A 95 11.18 5.27 12.02
C LEU A 95 11.93 4.76 13.26
N GLN A 96 12.07 3.45 13.37
CA GLN A 96 12.86 2.78 14.39
C GLN A 96 14.11 2.18 13.76
N LEU A 97 15.29 2.55 14.28
CA LEU A 97 16.57 2.10 13.76
C LEU A 97 17.23 1.09 14.70
N TYR A 98 17.72 -0.01 14.14
CA TYR A 98 18.44 -1.05 14.86
C TYR A 98 19.94 -0.70 14.92
N ARG A 99 20.36 -0.06 16.03
CA ARG A 99 21.73 0.46 16.22
C ARG A 99 22.83 -0.58 15.93
N ASP A 100 22.65 -1.82 16.38
CA ASP A 100 23.64 -2.89 16.18
C ASP A 100 23.80 -3.28 14.71
N ARG A 101 22.73 -3.15 13.93
CA ARG A 101 22.70 -3.48 12.50
C ARG A 101 23.25 -2.35 11.64
N LEU A 102 23.06 -1.10 12.07
CA LEU A 102 23.63 0.07 11.39
C LEU A 102 25.17 0.02 11.32
N ARG A 103 25.84 -0.46 12.38
CA ARG A 103 27.32 -0.60 12.39
C ARG A 103 27.84 -1.54 11.29
N ARG A 104 27.02 -2.54 10.94
CA ARG A 104 27.30 -3.57 9.93
C ARG A 104 26.69 -3.22 8.56
N ALA A 105 25.98 -2.11 8.44
CA ALA A 105 25.35 -1.67 7.21
C ALA A 105 26.40 -1.43 6.12
N ARG A 106 26.24 -2.10 4.99
CA ARG A 106 27.07 -1.95 3.79
C ARG A 106 26.18 -2.07 2.56
N GLY A 107 26.56 -1.40 1.48
CA GLY A 107 25.83 -1.44 0.21
C GLY A 107 24.78 -0.35 0.07
N GLU A 108 23.95 -0.50 -0.96
CA GLU A 108 22.92 0.47 -1.33
C GLU A 108 21.79 0.50 -0.30
N TRP A 109 21.28 1.71 -0.05
CA TRP A 109 20.17 1.93 0.86
C TRP A 109 18.84 1.85 0.10
N THR A 110 17.90 1.11 0.66
CA THR A 110 16.58 0.90 0.06
C THR A 110 15.51 1.01 1.14
N VAL A 111 14.41 1.69 0.83
CA VAL A 111 13.19 1.67 1.63
C VAL A 111 12.21 0.75 0.96
N VAL A 112 11.82 -0.32 1.66
CA VAL A 112 10.89 -1.33 1.14
C VAL A 112 9.53 -1.13 1.79
N TYR A 113 8.55 -0.61 1.06
CA TYR A 113 7.17 -0.48 1.54
C TYR A 113 6.46 -1.83 1.45
N LEU A 114 5.79 -2.21 2.53
CA LEU A 114 5.20 -3.53 2.71
C LEU A 114 3.70 -3.54 2.38
N SER A 115 3.18 -4.74 2.10
CA SER A 115 1.75 -4.99 2.11
C SER A 115 1.21 -4.87 3.53
N LEU A 116 -0.02 -4.39 3.64
CA LEU A 116 -0.77 -4.25 4.87
C LEU A 116 -1.87 -5.31 4.92
N LYS A 117 -2.14 -5.78 6.12
CA LYS A 117 -3.22 -6.73 6.42
C LYS A 117 -4.29 -6.02 7.23
N PHE A 118 -5.53 -6.15 6.75
CA PHE A 118 -6.71 -5.61 7.40
C PHE A 118 -7.61 -6.80 7.75
N PRO A 119 -7.92 -7.03 9.04
CA PRO A 119 -8.82 -8.12 9.44
C PRO A 119 -10.16 -8.07 8.68
N GLU A 120 -10.69 -6.87 8.45
CA GLU A 120 -11.95 -6.64 7.75
C GLU A 120 -11.90 -7.06 6.27
N LEU A 121 -10.71 -7.06 5.65
CA LEU A 121 -10.53 -7.56 4.30
C LEU A 121 -10.26 -9.07 4.28
N GLU A 122 -9.64 -9.62 5.31
CA GLU A 122 -9.40 -11.07 5.47
C GLU A 122 -10.70 -11.86 5.66
N GLU A 123 -11.74 -11.22 6.20
CA GLU A 123 -13.11 -11.74 6.23
C GLU A 123 -13.71 -11.88 4.81
N LEU A 124 -13.32 -11.02 3.88
CA LEU A 124 -13.76 -11.09 2.47
C LEU A 124 -12.93 -12.08 1.67
N ASP A 125 -11.61 -12.11 1.91
CA ASP A 125 -10.62 -12.93 1.22
C ASP A 125 -9.39 -13.09 2.13
N GLU A 126 -9.06 -14.30 2.56
CA GLU A 126 -7.90 -14.57 3.44
C GLU A 126 -6.57 -14.10 2.85
N GLU A 127 -6.47 -14.10 1.52
CA GLU A 127 -5.27 -13.65 0.86
C GLU A 127 -5.23 -12.14 0.67
N ALA A 128 -6.29 -11.40 1.04
CA ALA A 128 -6.40 -9.96 0.81
C ALA A 128 -5.13 -9.21 1.23
N VAL A 129 -4.71 -8.28 0.38
CA VAL A 129 -3.58 -7.40 0.63
C VAL A 129 -4.00 -5.97 0.38
N ALA A 130 -3.44 -5.05 1.14
CA ALA A 130 -3.61 -3.63 0.91
C ALA A 130 -2.25 -2.95 0.89
N ALA A 131 -2.14 -1.77 0.27
CA ALA A 131 -0.90 -1.03 0.24
C ALA A 131 -1.11 0.47 0.12
N SER A 132 -0.23 1.21 0.78
CA SER A 132 -0.11 2.65 0.58
C SER A 132 0.67 2.94 -0.71
N PRO A 133 0.10 3.68 -1.68
CA PRO A 133 0.76 3.99 -2.93
C PRO A 133 1.89 5.01 -2.75
N SER A 134 2.85 5.03 -3.69
CA SER A 134 3.84 6.11 -3.77
C SER A 134 3.18 7.48 -4.00
N PRO A 135 3.87 8.61 -3.75
CA PRO A 135 3.29 9.94 -3.99
C PRO A 135 2.80 10.17 -5.42
N VAL A 136 3.47 9.59 -6.43
CA VAL A 136 3.06 9.72 -7.83
C VAL A 136 1.80 8.92 -8.13
N THR A 137 1.72 7.69 -7.64
CA THR A 137 0.54 6.83 -7.74
C THR A 137 -0.63 7.38 -6.94
N HIS A 138 -0.36 7.94 -5.75
CA HIS A 138 -1.36 8.60 -4.93
C HIS A 138 -2.09 9.71 -5.71
N ARG A 139 -1.35 10.61 -6.37
CA ARG A 139 -1.94 11.68 -7.19
C ARG A 139 -2.76 11.16 -8.36
N TYR A 140 -2.30 10.09 -9.01
CA TYR A 140 -3.05 9.45 -10.08
C TYR A 140 -4.39 8.88 -9.57
N LEU A 141 -4.35 8.12 -8.47
CA LEU A 141 -5.53 7.54 -7.85
C LEU A 141 -6.48 8.61 -7.28
N GLU A 142 -5.95 9.69 -6.70
CA GLU A 142 -6.74 10.83 -6.23
C GLU A 142 -7.54 11.44 -7.38
N GLY A 143 -6.90 11.66 -8.54
CA GLY A 143 -7.56 12.14 -9.75
C GLY A 143 -8.67 11.20 -10.24
N LEU A 144 -8.39 9.89 -10.31
CA LEU A 144 -9.39 8.88 -10.72
C LEU A 144 -10.60 8.82 -9.78
N LEU A 145 -10.37 9.01 -8.48
CA LEU A 145 -11.39 8.90 -7.45
C LEU A 145 -12.09 10.23 -7.15
N GLY A 146 -11.66 11.35 -7.75
CA GLY A 146 -12.18 12.68 -7.47
C GLY A 146 -11.88 13.15 -6.04
N GLY A 147 -10.69 12.82 -5.54
CA GLY A 147 -10.20 13.21 -4.23
C GLY A 147 -9.93 14.71 -4.11
N ARG A 148 -9.75 15.16 -2.87
CA ARG A 148 -9.44 16.55 -2.52
C ARG A 148 -8.24 16.58 -1.59
N ARG A 149 -7.56 17.73 -1.57
CA ARG A 149 -6.39 17.97 -0.71
C ARG A 149 -6.61 17.46 0.72
N GLY A 150 -5.68 16.64 1.19
CA GLY A 150 -5.68 16.05 2.54
C GLY A 150 -6.30 14.66 2.62
N MET A 151 -6.94 14.18 1.55
CA MET A 151 -7.37 12.78 1.46
C MET A 151 -6.19 11.87 1.16
N GLY A 152 -6.30 10.61 1.59
CA GLY A 152 -5.34 9.56 1.26
C GLY A 152 -5.88 8.65 0.16
N THR A 153 -5.03 7.77 -0.34
CA THR A 153 -5.44 6.66 -1.20
C THR A 153 -4.85 5.35 -0.69
N LEU A 154 -5.55 4.25 -0.97
CA LEU A 154 -5.15 2.90 -0.59
C LEU A 154 -5.46 1.96 -1.77
N LEU A 155 -4.57 1.04 -2.07
CA LEU A 155 -4.81 -0.03 -3.04
C LEU A 155 -5.15 -1.32 -2.30
N VAL A 156 -6.11 -2.09 -2.80
CA VAL A 156 -6.53 -3.38 -2.24
C VAL A 156 -6.52 -4.43 -3.34
N GLY A 157 -5.83 -5.55 -3.12
CA GLY A 157 -5.79 -6.71 -4.00
C GLY A 157 -6.53 -7.90 -3.39
N LEU A 158 -7.37 -8.56 -4.18
CA LEU A 158 -8.20 -9.72 -3.81
C LEU A 158 -8.15 -10.78 -4.92
N ASN A 159 -8.11 -12.05 -4.57
CA ASN A 159 -8.13 -13.20 -5.48
C ASN A 159 -9.52 -13.81 -5.62
N SER A 160 -10.22 -14.02 -4.51
CA SER A 160 -11.54 -14.64 -4.47
C SER A 160 -12.32 -14.19 -3.25
N LEU A 161 -13.61 -13.91 -3.44
CA LEU A 161 -14.50 -13.68 -2.30
C LEU A 161 -14.81 -15.01 -1.62
N LYS A 162 -14.79 -15.03 -0.28
CA LYS A 162 -15.36 -16.13 0.48
C LYS A 162 -16.82 -16.30 0.06
N SER A 163 -17.15 -17.51 -0.37
CA SER A 163 -18.54 -17.87 -0.61
C SER A 163 -19.21 -18.01 0.75
N TYR A 164 -20.12 -17.08 1.09
CA TYR A 164 -21.05 -17.31 2.18
C TYR A 164 -21.99 -18.42 1.71
N ALA A 165 -21.68 -19.66 2.08
CA ALA A 165 -22.57 -20.81 1.98
C ALA A 165 -23.49 -20.86 3.20
#